data_AF-A0A2U1VYW4-F1
#
_entry.id   AF-A0A2U1VYW4-F1
#
_cell.length_a   1.000
_cell.length_b   1.000
_cell.length_c   1.000
_cell.angle_alpha   90.00
_cell.angle_beta   90.00
_cell.angle_gamma   90.00
#
_symmetry.space_group_name_H-M   'P 1'
#
loop_
_entity.id
_entity.type
_entity.pdbx_description
1 polymer ?
#
loop_
_entity_poly.entity_id
_entity_poly.type
_entity_poly.pdbx_seq_one_letter_code
_entity_poly.pdbx_strand_id
1 'polypeptide(L)'
;MADKTAGIRVKRYRSAQKNDRRIHRAEVQVPVVARADIHFVGERYRAAQKRARDAQRHLDFVLGTINAPRPKPIDGETLVQCLLTERPAPEWRPHIEAFFDEVSVESIHDLVLAKVFTFEDLYRAARTWRVTDGRAIPWVREMADLALARPAA
;
A
#
# COMPACT_ATOMS: atom_id res chain seq x y z
N MET A 1 37.25 23.67 6.29
CA MET A 1 36.81 23.16 7.61
C MET A 1 35.31 22.87 7.52
N ALA A 2 34.90 21.60 7.61
CA ALA A 2 33.48 21.25 7.56
C ALA A 2 32.77 21.76 8.82
N ASP A 3 31.70 22.52 8.63
CA ASP A 3 30.91 23.13 9.71
C ASP A 3 30.35 22.05 10.65
N LYS A 4 30.91 21.96 11.87
CA LYS A 4 30.50 21.00 12.92
C LYS A 4 29.01 21.10 13.25
N THR A 5 28.41 22.26 13.01
CA THR A 5 26.99 22.55 13.23
C THR A 5 26.09 21.81 12.24
N ALA A 6 26.53 21.64 10.99
CA ALA A 6 25.79 20.90 9.96
C ALA A 6 25.70 19.41 10.30
N GLY A 7 26.80 18.81 10.79
CA GLY A 7 26.82 17.40 11.20
C GLY A 7 25.84 17.08 12.33
N ILE A 8 25.74 17.98 13.33
CA ILE A 8 24.82 17.83 14.46
C ILE A 8 23.36 17.98 14.01
N ARG A 9 23.05 18.96 13.16
CA ARG A 9 21.69 19.15 12.60
C ARG A 9 21.24 17.94 11.78
N VAL A 10 22.12 17.40 10.93
CA VAL A 10 21.84 16.19 10.15
C VAL A 10 21.60 14.99 11.05
N LYS A 11 22.39 14.81 12.12
CA LYS A 11 22.21 13.71 13.07
C LYS A 11 20.88 13.84 13.82
N ARG A 12 20.52 15.03 14.30
CA ARG A 12 19.25 15.29 14.99
C ARG A 12 18.04 15.07 14.08
N TYR A 13 18.13 15.51 12.83
CA TYR A 13 17.10 15.27 11.81
C TYR A 13 16.94 13.77 11.50
N ARG A 14 18.03 13.03 11.36
CA ARG A 14 18.02 11.58 11.14
C ARG A 14 17.40 10.82 12.32
N SER A 15 17.73 11.21 13.55
CA SER A 15 17.13 10.62 14.74
C SER A 15 15.62 10.87 14.81
N ALA A 16 15.16 12.09 14.48
CA ALA A 16 13.73 12.41 14.41
C ALA A 16 13.01 11.62 13.29
N GLN A 17 13.62 11.46 12.12
CA GLN A 17 13.04 10.64 11.05
C GLN A 17 12.87 9.17 11.46
N LYS A 18 13.88 8.59 12.12
CA LYS A 18 13.84 7.19 12.54
C LYS A 18 12.86 6.97 13.70
N ASN A 19 12.91 7.83 14.71
CA ASN A 19 12.18 7.59 15.97
C ASN A 19 10.73 8.07 15.92
N ASP A 20 10.47 9.26 15.34
CA ASP A 20 9.11 9.82 15.33
C ASP A 20 8.32 9.40 14.08
N ARG A 21 9.01 9.21 12.94
CA ARG A 21 8.34 8.96 11.65
C ARG A 21 8.48 7.51 11.18
N ARG A 22 9.19 6.66 11.92
CA ARG A 22 9.51 5.27 11.55
C ARG A 22 10.12 5.15 10.14
N ILE A 23 10.82 6.18 9.67
CA ILE A 23 11.45 6.19 8.35
C ILE A 23 12.88 5.65 8.48
N HIS A 24 13.15 4.55 7.78
CA HIS A 24 14.50 4.01 7.62
C HIS A 24 15.07 4.43 6.27
N ARG A 25 16.24 5.08 6.27
CA ARG A 25 16.99 5.32 5.04
C ARG A 25 17.83 4.08 4.74
N ALA A 26 17.55 3.43 3.62
CA ALA A 26 18.41 2.40 3.04
C ALA A 26 19.17 2.99 1.86
N GLU A 27 20.48 2.71 1.78
CA GLU A 27 21.25 2.95 0.56
C GLU A 27 21.20 1.67 -0.27
N VAL A 28 20.66 1.79 -1.49
CA VAL A 28 20.50 0.65 -2.40
C VAL A 28 21.29 0.97 -3.67
N GLN A 29 22.19 0.06 -4.05
CA GLN A 29 22.88 0.12 -5.34
C GLN A 29 22.02 -0.56 -6.40
N VAL A 30 21.80 0.14 -7.51
CA VAL A 30 20.88 -0.29 -8.56
C VAL A 30 21.52 0.00 -9.92
N PRO A 31 21.28 -0.83 -10.95
CA PRO A 31 21.70 -0.50 -12.31
C PRO A 31 21.15 0.88 -12.72
N VAL A 32 21.94 1.66 -13.47
CA VAL A 32 21.54 3.02 -13.88
C VAL A 32 20.18 3.02 -14.57
N VAL A 33 19.92 2.00 -15.40
CA VAL A 33 18.65 1.82 -16.11
C VAL A 33 17.44 1.64 -15.18
N ALA A 34 17.62 1.08 -13.98
CA ALA A 34 16.55 0.82 -13.02
C ALA A 34 16.34 1.97 -12.01
N ARG A 35 17.18 3.01 -12.07
CA ARG A 35 17.14 4.11 -11.09
C ARG A 35 15.78 4.83 -11.11
N ALA A 36 15.27 5.15 -12.30
CA ALA A 36 14.00 5.86 -12.46
C ALA A 36 12.83 5.03 -11.91
N ASP A 37 12.80 3.72 -12.23
CA ASP A 37 11.75 2.82 -11.79
C ASP A 37 11.68 2.70 -10.27
N ILE A 38 12.84 2.61 -9.61
CA ILE A 38 12.91 2.51 -8.14
C ILE A 38 12.44 3.80 -7.48
N HIS A 39 12.80 4.96 -8.05
CA HIS A 39 12.27 6.24 -7.60
C HIS A 39 10.74 6.30 -7.76
N PHE A 40 10.24 5.89 -8.92
CA PHE A 40 8.81 5.87 -9.23
C PHE A 40 8.03 4.99 -8.25
N VAL A 41 8.50 3.76 -7.99
CA VAL A 41 7.89 2.85 -7.01
C VAL A 41 7.84 3.49 -5.61
N GLY A 42 8.95 4.12 -5.18
CA GLY A 42 9.02 4.79 -3.89
C GLY A 42 8.08 6.01 -3.79
N GLU A 43 7.95 6.80 -4.85
CA GLU A 43 7.01 7.92 -4.91
C GLU A 43 5.56 7.47 -4.88
N ARG A 44 5.23 6.47 -5.69
CA ARG A 44 3.90 5.84 -5.73
C ARG A 44 3.50 5.32 -4.35
N TYR A 45 4.41 4.60 -3.68
CA TYR A 45 4.15 4.07 -2.34
C TYR A 45 3.89 5.19 -1.32
N ARG A 46 4.71 6.24 -1.33
CA ARG A 46 4.51 7.40 -0.43
C ARG A 46 3.20 8.11 -0.71
N ALA A 47 2.80 8.24 -1.98
CA ALA A 47 1.53 8.85 -2.35
C ALA A 47 0.34 8.00 -1.86
N ALA A 48 0.39 6.68 -2.04
CA ALA A 48 -0.63 5.77 -1.51
C ALA A 48 -0.75 5.85 0.02
N GLN A 49 0.39 5.85 0.73
CA GLN A 49 0.43 5.99 2.19
C GLN A 49 -0.12 7.34 2.67
N LYS A 50 0.12 8.43 1.91
CA LYS A 50 -0.46 9.73 2.23
C LYS A 50 -1.99 9.69 2.06
N ARG A 51 -2.47 9.15 0.93
CA ARG A 51 -3.90 9.05 0.64
C ARG A 51 -4.63 8.13 1.61
N ALA A 52 -3.97 7.07 2.06
CA ALA A 52 -4.47 6.19 3.12
C ALA A 52 -4.76 6.97 4.41
N ARG A 53 -3.82 7.82 4.85
CA ARG A 53 -4.03 8.71 6.01
C ARG A 53 -5.14 9.73 5.77
N ASP A 54 -5.20 10.31 4.58
CA ASP A 54 -6.25 11.26 4.21
C ASP A 54 -7.65 10.58 4.18
N ALA A 55 -7.70 9.29 3.86
CA ALA A 55 -8.90 8.45 3.79
C ALA A 55 -9.12 7.57 5.04
N GLN A 56 -8.57 7.96 6.19
CA GLN A 56 -8.52 7.13 7.40
C GLN A 56 -9.88 6.53 7.78
N ARG A 57 -10.97 7.29 7.66
CA ARG A 57 -12.32 6.82 8.00
C ARG A 57 -12.77 5.62 7.17
N HIS A 58 -12.47 5.60 5.87
CA HIS A 58 -12.80 4.47 5.00
C HIS A 58 -11.92 3.26 5.34
N LEU A 59 -10.65 3.51 5.65
CA LEU A 59 -9.71 2.49 6.09
C LEU A 59 -10.10 1.85 7.42
N ASP A 60 -10.56 2.63 8.40
CA ASP A 60 -10.98 2.12 9.71
C ASP A 60 -12.12 1.12 9.60
N PHE A 61 -13.07 1.37 8.69
CA PHE A 61 -14.18 0.44 8.43
C PHE A 61 -13.67 -0.89 7.86
N VAL A 62 -12.82 -0.82 6.84
CA VAL A 62 -12.19 -2.01 6.23
C VAL A 62 -11.35 -2.78 7.24
N LEU A 63 -10.53 -2.07 8.02
CA LEU A 63 -9.69 -2.65 9.07
C LEU A 63 -10.54 -3.33 10.14
N GLY A 64 -11.68 -2.74 10.52
CA GLY A 64 -12.64 -3.33 11.45
C GLY A 64 -13.13 -4.70 10.98
N THR A 65 -13.50 -4.83 9.70
CA THR A 65 -13.93 -6.10 9.11
C THR A 65 -12.80 -7.13 9.11
N ILE A 66 -11.65 -6.81 8.51
CA ILE A 66 -10.59 -7.82 8.29
C ILE A 66 -9.83 -8.20 9.57
N ASN A 67 -9.85 -7.34 10.60
CA ASN A 67 -9.21 -7.61 11.89
C ASN A 67 -10.13 -8.32 12.90
N ALA A 68 -11.45 -8.22 12.77
CA ALA A 68 -12.40 -8.75 13.75
C ALA A 68 -12.12 -10.22 14.18
N PRO A 69 -11.82 -11.15 13.26
CA PRO A 69 -11.52 -12.54 13.61
C PRO A 69 -10.03 -12.86 13.86
N ARG A 70 -9.13 -11.87 14.01
CA ARG A 70 -7.67 -12.09 13.97
C ARG A 70 -6.97 -11.77 15.30
N PRO A 71 -6.04 -12.63 15.77
CA PRO A 71 -5.29 -12.39 17.01
C PRO A 71 -4.21 -11.30 16.87
N LYS A 72 -3.71 -11.08 15.65
CA LYS A 72 -2.74 -10.03 15.33
C LYS A 72 -3.38 -9.09 14.32
N PRO A 73 -3.78 -7.86 14.70
CA PRO A 73 -4.38 -6.92 13.77
C PRO A 73 -3.33 -6.41 12.76
N ILE A 74 -3.78 -6.15 11.53
CA ILE A 74 -3.05 -5.37 10.53
C ILE A 74 -3.40 -3.89 10.68
N ASP A 75 -2.42 -3.01 10.51
CA ASP A 75 -2.67 -1.56 10.42
C ASP A 75 -2.88 -1.11 8.97
N GLY A 76 -3.37 0.12 8.79
CA GLY A 76 -3.68 0.65 7.46
C GLY A 76 -2.45 0.79 6.56
N GLU A 77 -1.30 1.17 7.12
CA GLU A 77 -0.06 1.28 6.34
C GLU A 77 0.38 -0.09 5.81
N THR A 78 0.27 -1.13 6.65
CA THR A 78 0.62 -2.51 6.32
C THR A 78 -0.39 -3.13 5.36
N LEU A 79 -1.68 -2.82 5.48
CA LEU A 79 -2.69 -3.24 4.50
C LEU A 79 -2.38 -2.68 3.11
N VAL A 80 -2.11 -1.38 3.01
CA VAL A 80 -1.70 -0.73 1.76
C VAL A 80 -0.43 -1.35 1.20
N GLN A 81 0.54 -1.68 2.07
CA GLN A 81 1.74 -2.42 1.67
C GLN A 81 1.39 -3.77 1.05
N CYS A 82 0.52 -4.54 1.68
CA CYS A 82 0.15 -5.86 1.22
C CYS A 82 -0.62 -5.80 -0.10
N LEU A 83 -1.44 -4.78 -0.33
CA LEU A 83 -2.18 -4.61 -1.58
C LEU A 83 -1.30 -4.11 -2.74
N LEU A 84 -0.13 -3.52 -2.47
CA LEU A 84 0.76 -2.97 -3.49
C LEU A 84 2.05 -3.78 -3.70
N THR A 85 2.36 -4.72 -2.81
CA THR A 85 3.61 -5.51 -2.88
C THR A 85 3.56 -6.56 -3.99
N GLU A 86 4.72 -6.83 -4.58
CA GLU A 86 4.93 -8.00 -5.44
C GLU A 86 5.46 -9.21 -4.65
N ARG A 87 5.88 -8.99 -3.40
CA ARG A 87 6.42 -10.02 -2.50
C ARG A 87 5.51 -10.14 -1.29
N PRO A 88 4.57 -11.10 -1.28
CA PRO A 88 3.63 -11.26 -0.20
C PRO A 88 4.34 -11.84 1.04
N ALA A 89 4.03 -11.28 2.20
CA ALA A 89 4.49 -11.79 3.49
C ALA A 89 3.42 -12.76 4.04
N PRO A 90 3.71 -14.07 4.20
CA PRO A 90 2.69 -15.09 4.46
C PRO A 90 1.79 -14.82 5.67
N GLU A 91 2.30 -14.14 6.70
CA GLU A 91 1.57 -13.84 7.93
C GLU A 91 0.36 -12.94 7.72
N TRP A 92 0.34 -12.13 6.65
CA TRP A 92 -0.78 -11.22 6.35
C TRP A 92 -1.81 -11.83 5.40
N ARG A 93 -1.57 -13.02 4.86
CA ARG A 93 -2.47 -13.69 3.93
C ARG A 93 -3.93 -13.77 4.42
N PRO A 94 -4.22 -14.13 5.69
CA PRO A 94 -5.60 -14.20 6.16
C PRO A 94 -6.34 -12.85 6.17
N HIS A 95 -5.60 -11.73 6.22
CA HIS A 95 -6.19 -10.39 6.16
C HIS A 95 -6.51 -10.01 4.71
N ILE A 96 -5.67 -10.43 3.76
CA ILE A 96 -5.89 -10.18 2.34
C ILE A 96 -7.00 -11.07 1.78
N GLU A 97 -7.09 -12.32 2.22
CA GLU A 97 -8.23 -13.18 1.91
C GLU A 97 -9.53 -12.57 2.44
N ALA A 98 -9.57 -12.13 3.70
CA ALA A 98 -10.72 -11.41 4.26
C ALA A 98 -11.01 -10.09 3.56
N PHE A 99 -9.98 -9.36 3.09
CA PHE A 99 -10.20 -8.14 2.33
C PHE A 99 -11.00 -8.41 1.04
N PHE A 100 -10.65 -9.45 0.29
CA PHE A 100 -11.35 -9.79 -0.94
C PHE A 100 -12.66 -10.56 -0.73
N ASP A 101 -12.84 -11.19 0.43
CA ASP A 101 -14.02 -12.01 0.71
C ASP A 101 -15.07 -11.30 1.59
N GLU A 102 -14.65 -10.59 2.62
CA GLU A 102 -15.52 -10.08 3.68
C GLU A 102 -15.86 -8.59 3.53
N VAL A 103 -14.98 -7.79 2.93
CA VAL A 103 -15.19 -6.35 2.75
C VAL A 103 -16.19 -6.09 1.62
N SER A 104 -17.11 -5.16 1.86
CA SER A 104 -18.11 -4.81 0.84
C SER A 104 -17.47 -4.09 -0.36
N VAL A 105 -18.03 -4.31 -1.55
CA VAL A 105 -17.55 -3.69 -2.79
C VAL A 105 -17.58 -2.15 -2.71
N GLU A 106 -18.55 -1.57 -1.98
CA GLU A 106 -18.66 -0.14 -1.76
C GLU A 106 -17.47 0.40 -0.96
N SER A 107 -17.06 -0.31 0.10
CA SER A 107 -15.92 0.09 0.92
C SER A 107 -14.60 -0.03 0.14
N ILE A 108 -14.47 -1.06 -0.70
CA ILE A 108 -13.33 -1.19 -1.62
C ILE A 108 -13.34 -0.03 -2.63
N HIS A 109 -14.51 0.30 -3.20
CA HIS A 109 -14.65 1.38 -4.18
C HIS A 109 -14.31 2.75 -3.57
N ASP A 110 -14.77 3.04 -2.35
CA ASP A 110 -14.44 4.28 -1.64
C ASP A 110 -12.92 4.50 -1.53
N LEU A 111 -12.16 3.43 -1.22
CA LEU A 111 -10.69 3.50 -1.16
C LEU A 111 -10.06 3.72 -2.54
N VAL A 112 -10.67 3.18 -3.61
CA VAL A 112 -10.25 3.45 -5.00
C VAL A 112 -10.55 4.91 -5.37
N LEU A 113 -11.72 5.44 -5.03
CA LEU A 113 -12.10 6.84 -5.27
C LEU A 113 -11.20 7.81 -4.49
N ALA A 114 -10.80 7.43 -3.28
CA ALA A 114 -9.77 8.12 -2.49
C ALA A 114 -8.34 7.97 -3.06
N LYS A 115 -8.17 7.21 -4.15
CA LYS A 115 -6.92 6.97 -4.87
C LYS A 115 -5.84 6.28 -4.03
N VAL A 116 -6.23 5.55 -2.99
CA VAL A 116 -5.30 4.77 -2.14
C VAL A 116 -4.63 3.68 -2.98
N PHE A 117 -5.41 3.02 -3.83
CA PHE A 117 -5.01 2.05 -4.84
C PHE A 117 -5.98 2.12 -6.04
N THR A 118 -5.64 1.49 -7.15
CA THR A 118 -6.51 1.35 -8.33
C THR A 118 -7.14 -0.04 -8.41
N PHE A 119 -8.12 -0.24 -9.30
CA PHE A 119 -8.65 -1.58 -9.58
C PHE A 119 -7.59 -2.52 -10.16
N GLU A 120 -6.67 -2.01 -10.97
CA GLU A 120 -5.52 -2.79 -11.49
C GLU A 120 -4.62 -3.28 -10.35
N ASP A 121 -4.42 -2.45 -9.33
CA ASP A 121 -3.63 -2.82 -8.14
C ASP A 121 -4.31 -3.95 -7.37
N LEU A 122 -5.62 -3.85 -7.15
CA LEU A 122 -6.40 -4.88 -6.48
C LEU A 122 -6.41 -6.19 -7.28
N TYR A 123 -6.56 -6.11 -8.59
CA TYR A 123 -6.50 -7.27 -9.47
C TYR A 123 -5.11 -7.93 -9.42
N ARG A 124 -4.04 -7.12 -9.44
CA ARG A 124 -2.67 -7.61 -9.25
C ARG A 124 -2.48 -8.22 -7.86
N ALA A 125 -3.00 -7.60 -6.81
CA ALA A 125 -2.91 -8.09 -5.44
C ALA A 125 -3.57 -9.47 -5.30
N ALA A 126 -4.79 -9.65 -5.81
CA ALA A 126 -5.47 -10.95 -5.80
C ALA A 126 -4.60 -12.05 -6.44
N ARG A 127 -3.91 -11.74 -7.54
CA ARG A 127 -2.97 -12.68 -8.19
C ARG A 127 -1.70 -12.92 -7.38
N THR A 128 -1.07 -11.87 -6.85
CA THR A 128 0.13 -11.96 -6.02
C THR A 128 -0.11 -12.83 -4.79
N TRP A 129 -1.26 -12.65 -4.13
CA TRP A 129 -1.66 -13.40 -2.94
C TRP A 129 -2.34 -14.73 -3.26
N ARG A 130 -2.59 -15.02 -4.55
CA ARG A 130 -3.31 -16.21 -5.03
C ARG A 130 -4.68 -16.39 -4.39
N VAL A 131 -5.39 -15.28 -4.17
CA VAL A 131 -6.78 -15.32 -3.73
C VAL A 131 -7.65 -15.57 -4.96
N THR A 132 -8.36 -16.68 -4.98
CA THR A 132 -9.18 -17.12 -6.13
C THR A 132 -10.67 -16.97 -5.88
N ASP A 133 -11.11 -17.13 -4.64
CA ASP A 133 -12.52 -17.36 -4.30
C ASP A 133 -13.16 -16.22 -3.50
N GLY A 134 -12.51 -15.06 -3.40
CA GLY A 134 -13.06 -13.90 -2.69
C GLY A 134 -14.27 -13.30 -3.42
N ARG A 135 -15.35 -13.01 -2.69
CA ARG A 135 -16.61 -12.44 -3.24
C ARG A 135 -16.41 -11.17 -4.08
N ALA A 136 -15.43 -10.32 -3.74
CA ALA A 136 -15.16 -9.08 -4.48
C ALA A 136 -14.31 -9.29 -5.75
N ILE A 137 -13.69 -10.46 -5.95
CA ILE A 137 -12.73 -10.69 -7.05
C ILE A 137 -13.36 -10.56 -8.44
N PRO A 138 -14.55 -11.12 -8.73
CA PRO A 138 -15.17 -10.97 -10.04
C PRO A 138 -15.40 -9.49 -10.40
N TRP A 139 -15.91 -8.71 -9.43
CA TRP A 139 -16.14 -7.29 -9.60
C TRP A 139 -14.84 -6.49 -9.77
N VAL A 140 -13.80 -6.77 -8.96
CA VAL A 140 -12.48 -6.13 -9.12
C VAL A 140 -11.89 -6.40 -10.50
N ARG A 141 -12.04 -7.63 -11.02
CA ARG A 141 -11.57 -7.99 -12.36
C ARG A 141 -12.30 -7.19 -13.43
N GLU A 142 -13.63 -7.16 -13.39
CA GLU A 142 -14.45 -6.38 -14.33
C GLU A 142 -14.06 -4.90 -14.34
N MET A 143 -13.90 -4.31 -13.15
CA MET A 143 -13.51 -2.90 -13.03
C MET A 143 -12.09 -2.62 -13.52
N ALA A 144 -11.15 -3.56 -13.34
CA ALA A 144 -9.81 -3.46 -13.89
C ALA A 144 -9.83 -3.54 -15.43
N ASP A 145 -10.61 -4.47 -16.00
CA ASP A 145 -10.76 -4.61 -17.45
C ASP A 145 -11.39 -3.35 -18.08
N LEU A 146 -12.39 -2.75 -17.43
CA LEU A 146 -12.99 -1.48 -17.85
C LEU A 146 -12.01 -0.30 -17.79
N ALA A 147 -11.14 -0.26 -16.79
CA ALA A 147 -10.10 0.77 -16.68
C ALA A 147 -9.08 0.65 -17.81
N LEU A 148 -8.67 -0.57 -18.15
CA LEU A 148 -7.73 -0.87 -19.23
C LEU A 148 -8.32 -0.67 -20.64
N ALA A 149 -9.62 -0.92 -20.80
CA ALA A 149 -10.33 -0.75 -22.06
C ALA A 149 -10.59 0.72 -22.43
N ARG A 150 -10.41 1.65 -21.48
CA ARG A 150 -10.55 3.09 -21.74
C ARG A 150 -9.24 3.59 -22.38
N PRO A 151 -9.22 3.98 -23.68
CA PRO A 151 -8.04 4.61 -24.25
C PRO A 151 -7.77 5.91 -23.50
N ALA A 152 -6.49 6.23 -23.26
CA ALA A 152 -6.10 7.53 -22.75
C ALA A 152 -6.68 8.62 -23.68
N ALA A 153 -7.67 9.36 -23.17
CA ALA A 153 -8.22 10.54 -23.82
C ALA A 153 -7.27 11.71 -23.64
#